data_AF-A0A523TMF4-F1
#
_entry.id   AF-A0A523TMF4-F1
#
_cell.length_a   1.000
_cell.length_b   1.000
_cell.length_c   1.000
_cell.angle_alpha   90.00
_cell.angle_beta   90.00
_cell.angle_gamma   90.00
#
_symmetry.space_group_name_H-M   'P 1'
#
loop_
_entity.id
_entity.type
_entity.pdbx_description
1 polymer ?
#
loop_
_entity_poly.entity_id
_entity_poly.type
_entity_poly.pdbx_seq_one_letter_code
_entity_poly.pdbx_strand_id
1 'polypeptide(L)'
;MLERDLGDLANQEVLREAVEAFNKIKSNEQDRILERTAVVPDNEIKDITREFELQEQIAKAVFVLEFEYDIPRKLSANYFNYEISRLKEAKYELPDIYSFLIHFSMEEGFWIKYISNDFPKKLLKRVTKLITLDRSLFGDLAGEKEDSALYIIERAYITAEVIKPLLFSWMQDHKRANFYDATLSIICYMRQKAREKGEVLIEELSNRFGANIDSIEFILSELESKGWANKAIQEYETIQKHLQVYTKDKSQMNWRIASELILENRLIMEYESLDLKTRIDYPMKSLSREKKEGSPGVATKKEDIIDDKVALTITNVEGLSIDKVQIVIRELVRENFDIATKTHKQKPSYFAKEFLERILNEFGITQMNVAKLMKKFDVQLMYRLSPVGAEEYPNLSVDEKVLRLLEETIMDMYSTREDLRIEIGKILEKDPALAVKVDNALAKENDSQKLTTEVNMRQKLKEASEKDLWIMIRDEYLKELFNNPEELVAGAKLLKKLSLELGLLLTESESTTLLIAELGKIGLKASDDNKEDIDKNICKIIFTRLKDQREFH
;
A
#
# COMPACT_ATOMS: atom_id res chain seq x y z
N MET A 1 3.84 30.36 -25.15
CA MET A 1 3.88 29.95 -23.72
C MET A 1 5.18 29.24 -23.34
N LEU A 2 6.13 29.03 -24.26
CA LEU A 2 7.47 28.47 -24.02
C LEU A 2 8.54 29.50 -23.57
N GLU A 3 8.23 30.79 -23.54
CA GLU A 3 9.23 31.86 -23.36
C GLU A 3 9.37 32.43 -21.93
N ARG A 4 8.59 31.97 -20.93
CA ARG A 4 8.49 32.68 -19.64
C ARG A 4 8.95 31.95 -18.38
N ASP A 5 9.58 30.79 -18.49
CA ASP A 5 10.01 30.02 -17.30
C ASP A 5 11.49 29.62 -17.37
N LEU A 6 12.35 30.61 -17.61
CA LEU A 6 13.78 30.44 -17.90
C LEU A 6 14.64 30.99 -16.77
N GLY A 7 14.75 30.23 -15.68
CA GLY A 7 15.82 30.36 -14.70
C GLY A 7 17.13 29.75 -15.22
N ASP A 8 18.19 30.55 -15.11
CA ASP A 8 19.62 30.32 -15.42
C ASP A 8 20.00 29.93 -16.86
N LEU A 9 20.72 30.84 -17.52
CA LEU A 9 21.38 30.62 -18.82
C LEU A 9 22.31 29.39 -18.82
N ALA A 10 22.97 29.10 -17.69
CA ALA A 10 23.79 27.89 -17.54
C ALA A 10 22.96 26.61 -17.66
N ASN A 11 21.76 26.59 -17.08
CA ASN A 11 20.83 25.45 -17.20
C ASN A 11 20.25 25.33 -18.61
N GLN A 12 20.18 26.42 -19.36
CA GLN A 12 19.80 26.38 -20.78
C GLN A 12 20.89 25.78 -21.65
N GLU A 13 22.16 26.09 -21.38
CA GLU A 13 23.28 25.55 -22.15
C GLU A 13 23.43 24.04 -21.93
N VAL A 14 23.38 23.59 -20.67
CA VAL A 14 23.38 22.15 -20.33
C VAL A 14 22.20 21.43 -20.98
N LEU A 15 21.00 22.02 -20.93
CA LEU A 15 19.82 21.45 -21.58
C LEU A 15 19.99 21.40 -23.10
N ARG A 16 20.54 22.45 -23.72
CA ARG A 16 20.80 22.50 -25.16
C ARG A 16 21.78 21.40 -25.57
N GLU A 17 22.89 21.25 -24.86
CA GLU A 17 23.87 20.19 -25.11
C GLU A 17 23.25 18.79 -24.95
N ALA A 18 22.42 18.59 -23.93
CA ALA A 18 21.72 17.33 -23.72
C ALA A 18 20.73 17.00 -24.86
N VAL A 19 20.00 18.01 -25.35
CA VAL A 19 19.08 17.88 -26.50
C VAL A 19 19.84 17.63 -27.80
N GLU A 20 20.96 18.31 -28.03
CA GLU A 20 21.81 18.09 -29.20
C GLU A 20 22.41 16.67 -29.22
N ALA A 21 22.92 16.21 -28.08
CA ALA A 21 23.41 14.85 -27.93
C ALA A 21 22.31 13.81 -28.17
N PHE A 22 21.08 14.09 -27.70
CA PHE A 22 19.91 13.25 -27.94
C PHE A 22 19.54 13.20 -29.43
N ASN A 23 19.53 14.35 -30.13
CA ASN A 23 19.20 14.43 -31.54
C ASN A 23 20.18 13.64 -32.43
N LYS A 24 21.45 13.54 -32.02
CA LYS A 24 22.42 12.68 -32.70
C LYS A 24 22.07 11.19 -32.57
N ILE A 25 21.61 10.75 -31.40
CA ILE A 25 21.14 9.37 -31.19
C ILE A 25 19.89 9.12 -32.03
N LYS A 26 18.96 10.08 -32.04
CA LYS A 26 17.74 10.04 -32.86
C LYS A 26 18.04 9.82 -34.33
N SER A 27 18.90 10.65 -34.93
CA SER A 27 19.25 10.54 -36.36
C SER A 27 19.77 9.15 -36.73
N ASN A 28 20.71 8.60 -35.95
CA ASN A 28 21.28 7.28 -36.22
C ASN A 28 20.24 6.15 -36.17
N GLU A 29 19.28 6.24 -35.23
CA GLU A 29 18.22 5.24 -35.11
C GLU A 29 17.16 5.40 -36.21
N GLN A 30 16.85 6.62 -36.64
CA GLN A 30 15.97 6.88 -37.79
C GLN A 30 16.55 6.29 -39.08
N ASP A 31 17.84 6.49 -39.33
CA ASP A 31 18.53 5.90 -40.48
C ASP A 31 18.48 4.37 -40.45
N ARG A 32 18.67 3.77 -39.26
CA ARG A 32 18.56 2.34 -39.07
C ARG A 32 17.15 1.82 -39.36
N ILE A 33 16.10 2.47 -38.82
CA ILE A 33 14.71 2.07 -39.11
C ILE A 33 14.46 2.17 -40.61
N LEU A 34 14.95 3.22 -41.26
CA LEU A 34 14.78 3.45 -42.70
C LEU A 34 15.38 2.31 -43.53
N GLU A 35 16.64 1.95 -43.27
CA GLU A 35 17.32 0.84 -43.93
C GLU A 35 16.54 -0.48 -43.80
N ARG A 36 15.91 -0.69 -42.63
CA ARG A 36 15.17 -1.92 -42.33
C ARG A 36 13.78 -1.93 -42.95
N THR A 37 13.14 -0.77 -43.15
CA THR A 37 11.88 -0.70 -43.90
C THR A 37 12.02 -1.08 -45.37
N ALA A 38 13.22 -0.99 -45.95
CA ALA A 38 13.48 -1.31 -47.35
C ALA A 38 13.42 -2.82 -47.66
N VAL A 39 13.55 -3.69 -46.65
CA VAL A 39 13.62 -5.16 -46.79
C VAL A 39 12.38 -5.88 -46.26
N VAL A 40 11.31 -5.16 -45.95
CA VAL A 40 10.08 -5.73 -45.40
C VAL A 40 9.30 -6.50 -46.48
N PRO A 41 8.86 -7.75 -46.21
CA PRO A 41 8.07 -8.53 -47.17
C PRO A 41 6.69 -7.90 -47.47
N ASP A 42 6.32 -7.85 -48.77
CA ASP A 42 5.04 -7.27 -49.24
C ASP A 42 3.79 -7.92 -48.63
N ASN A 43 3.84 -9.20 -48.32
CA ASN A 43 2.71 -9.92 -47.71
C ASN A 43 2.41 -9.40 -46.29
N GLU A 44 3.46 -9.19 -45.48
CA GLU A 44 3.33 -8.67 -44.11
C GLU A 44 2.78 -7.24 -44.12
N ILE A 45 3.24 -6.42 -45.07
CA ILE A 45 2.77 -5.04 -45.23
C ILE A 45 1.28 -5.01 -45.54
N LYS A 46 0.83 -5.85 -46.50
CA LYS A 46 -0.59 -5.96 -46.86
C LYS A 46 -1.46 -6.39 -45.68
N ASP A 47 -0.96 -7.32 -44.87
CA ASP A 47 -1.68 -7.79 -43.69
C ASP A 47 -1.81 -6.68 -42.63
N ILE A 48 -0.71 -5.97 -42.31
CA ILE A 48 -0.73 -4.84 -41.35
C ILE A 48 -1.61 -3.69 -41.85
N THR A 49 -1.50 -3.31 -43.13
CA THR A 49 -2.34 -2.26 -43.73
C THR A 49 -3.82 -2.62 -43.67
N ARG A 50 -4.19 -3.89 -43.94
CA ARG A 50 -5.58 -4.34 -43.86
C ARG A 50 -6.09 -4.39 -42.40
N GLU A 51 -5.26 -4.83 -41.47
CA GLU A 51 -5.66 -5.00 -40.07
C GLU A 51 -5.84 -3.67 -39.33
N PHE A 52 -4.97 -2.69 -39.60
CA PHE A 52 -4.91 -1.43 -38.83
C PHE A 52 -5.22 -0.18 -39.65
N GLU A 53 -5.60 -0.34 -40.93
CA GLU A 53 -5.95 0.76 -41.84
C GLU A 53 -4.82 1.79 -42.02
N LEU A 54 -3.57 1.32 -42.02
CA LEU A 54 -2.36 2.14 -42.13
C LEU A 54 -1.84 2.26 -43.56
N GLN A 55 -1.32 3.44 -43.91
CA GLN A 55 -0.55 3.63 -45.14
C GLN A 55 0.70 2.73 -45.15
N GLU A 56 1.11 2.31 -46.34
CA GLU A 56 2.17 1.31 -46.57
C GLU A 56 3.48 1.66 -45.83
N GLN A 57 3.89 2.92 -45.84
CA GLN A 57 5.16 3.35 -45.22
C GLN A 57 5.11 3.31 -43.69
N ILE A 58 3.91 3.45 -43.12
CA ILE A 58 3.69 3.32 -41.67
C ILE A 58 3.62 1.84 -41.30
N ALA A 59 2.94 1.03 -42.11
CA ALA A 59 2.88 -0.42 -41.93
C ALA A 59 4.29 -1.06 -41.95
N LYS A 60 5.19 -0.60 -42.82
CA LYS A 60 6.61 -1.00 -42.83
C LYS A 60 7.32 -0.69 -41.52
N ALA A 61 7.11 0.50 -40.95
CA ALA A 61 7.72 0.87 -39.66
C ALA A 61 7.13 0.03 -38.51
N VAL A 62 5.82 -0.22 -38.51
CA VAL A 62 5.16 -1.13 -37.55
C VAL A 62 5.78 -2.53 -37.59
N PHE A 63 6.03 -3.07 -38.78
CA PHE A 63 6.71 -4.36 -38.94
C PHE A 63 8.12 -4.35 -38.33
N VAL A 64 8.92 -3.31 -38.61
CA VAL A 64 10.28 -3.18 -38.05
C VAL A 64 10.24 -3.09 -36.52
N LEU A 65 9.29 -2.34 -35.95
CA LEU A 65 9.09 -2.23 -34.50
C LEU A 65 8.75 -3.56 -33.84
N GLU A 66 7.90 -4.37 -34.49
CA GLU A 66 7.57 -5.71 -34.00
C GLU A 66 8.76 -6.66 -34.12
N PHE A 67 9.38 -6.73 -35.29
CA PHE A 67 10.38 -7.76 -35.58
C PHE A 67 11.73 -7.50 -34.90
N GLU A 68 12.20 -6.24 -34.84
CA GLU A 68 13.53 -5.93 -34.28
C GLU A 68 13.51 -5.52 -32.83
N TYR A 69 12.42 -4.91 -32.40
CA TYR A 69 12.34 -4.24 -31.11
C TYR A 69 11.30 -4.86 -30.18
N ASP A 70 10.65 -5.95 -30.59
CA ASP A 70 9.68 -6.71 -29.79
C ASP A 70 8.51 -5.84 -29.29
N ILE A 71 8.09 -4.85 -30.10
CA ILE A 71 6.96 -3.98 -29.79
C ILE A 71 5.74 -4.49 -30.58
N PRO A 72 4.67 -4.96 -29.91
CA PRO A 72 3.53 -5.60 -30.60
C PRO A 72 2.94 -4.72 -31.71
N ARG A 73 2.70 -5.30 -32.91
CA ARG A 73 2.18 -4.55 -34.08
C ARG A 73 0.94 -3.71 -33.76
N LYS A 74 0.00 -4.27 -32.98
CA LYS A 74 -1.24 -3.60 -32.57
C LYS A 74 -0.97 -2.35 -31.74
N LEU A 75 0.06 -2.39 -30.91
CA LEU A 75 0.44 -1.29 -30.04
C LEU A 75 1.15 -0.19 -30.85
N SER A 76 2.13 -0.57 -31.68
CA SER A 76 2.80 0.35 -32.60
C SER A 76 1.79 1.05 -33.51
N ALA A 77 0.86 0.30 -34.10
CA ALA A 77 -0.22 0.84 -34.92
C ALA A 77 -1.13 1.81 -34.16
N ASN A 78 -1.47 1.50 -32.89
CA ASN A 78 -2.23 2.40 -32.02
C ASN A 78 -1.50 3.74 -31.82
N TYR A 79 -0.19 3.72 -31.62
CA TYR A 79 0.61 4.94 -31.43
C TYR A 79 0.68 5.79 -32.69
N PHE A 80 0.91 5.19 -33.86
CA PHE A 80 0.85 5.90 -35.13
C PHE A 80 -0.53 6.51 -35.40
N ASN A 81 -1.60 5.73 -35.25
CA ASN A 81 -2.97 6.21 -35.48
C ASN A 81 -3.35 7.35 -34.52
N TYR A 82 -2.89 7.28 -33.27
CA TYR A 82 -3.08 8.38 -32.33
C TYR A 82 -2.41 9.66 -32.81
N GLU A 83 -1.14 9.59 -33.20
CA GLU A 83 -0.41 10.79 -33.62
C GLU A 83 -1.01 11.39 -34.90
N ILE A 84 -1.42 10.56 -35.87
CA ILE A 84 -2.17 11.01 -37.05
C ILE A 84 -3.45 11.74 -36.66
N SER A 85 -4.18 11.21 -35.67
CA SER A 85 -5.43 11.81 -35.18
C SER A 85 -5.17 13.14 -34.47
N ARG A 86 -4.12 13.22 -33.62
CA ARG A 86 -3.69 14.45 -32.96
C ARG A 86 -3.32 15.53 -33.96
N LEU A 87 -2.56 15.18 -35.01
CA LEU A 87 -2.20 16.12 -36.07
C LEU A 87 -3.45 16.66 -36.78
N LYS A 88 -4.42 15.79 -37.10
CA LYS A 88 -5.72 16.20 -37.68
C LYS A 88 -6.49 17.15 -36.76
N GLU A 89 -6.60 16.84 -35.47
CA GLU A 89 -7.25 17.72 -34.46
C GLU A 89 -6.55 19.08 -34.37
N ALA A 90 -5.23 19.07 -34.46
CA ALA A 90 -4.42 20.28 -34.50
C ALA A 90 -4.52 21.03 -35.83
N LYS A 91 -5.35 20.59 -36.79
CA LYS A 91 -5.47 21.15 -38.15
C LYS A 91 -4.15 21.10 -38.93
N TYR A 92 -3.47 19.97 -38.83
CA TYR A 92 -2.31 19.63 -39.63
C TYR A 92 -2.58 18.28 -40.30
N GLU A 93 -2.87 18.29 -41.59
CA GLU A 93 -3.05 17.05 -42.34
C GLU A 93 -1.68 16.51 -42.75
N LEU A 94 -1.41 15.26 -42.39
CA LEU A 94 -0.24 14.55 -42.88
C LEU A 94 -0.40 14.34 -44.39
N PRO A 95 0.46 14.94 -45.25
CA PRO A 95 0.32 14.79 -46.69
C PRO A 95 0.47 13.33 -47.09
N ASP A 96 -0.42 12.84 -47.96
CA ASP A 96 -0.33 11.52 -48.58
C ASP A 96 0.74 11.52 -49.70
N ILE A 97 1.97 11.84 -49.31
CA ILE A 97 3.14 11.92 -50.18
C ILE A 97 4.20 11.01 -49.57
N TYR A 98 4.72 10.08 -50.38
CA TYR A 98 5.68 9.06 -49.96
C TYR A 98 6.81 9.58 -49.07
N SER A 99 7.47 10.69 -49.44
CA SER A 99 8.57 11.26 -48.66
C SER A 99 8.15 11.77 -47.27
N PHE A 100 6.94 12.31 -47.15
CA PHE A 100 6.39 12.78 -45.87
C PHE A 100 6.02 11.60 -44.98
N LEU A 101 5.39 10.57 -45.55
CA LEU A 101 5.01 9.37 -44.81
C LEU A 101 6.23 8.63 -44.29
N ILE A 102 7.31 8.53 -45.06
CA ILE A 102 8.56 7.94 -44.58
C ILE A 102 9.14 8.75 -43.43
N HIS A 103 9.28 10.08 -43.58
CA HIS A 103 9.84 10.90 -42.52
C HIS A 103 9.03 10.78 -41.22
N PHE A 104 7.70 10.86 -41.33
CA PHE A 104 6.79 10.65 -40.21
C PHE A 104 6.97 9.26 -39.59
N SER A 105 7.00 8.21 -40.41
CA SER A 105 7.22 6.83 -39.96
C SER A 105 8.53 6.66 -39.19
N MET A 106 9.61 7.31 -39.63
CA MET A 106 10.92 7.20 -38.97
C MET A 106 10.97 7.98 -37.66
N GLU A 107 10.40 9.19 -37.64
CA GLU A 107 10.32 10.03 -36.45
C GLU A 107 9.49 9.38 -35.34
N GLU A 108 8.26 8.97 -35.64
CA GLU A 108 7.41 8.30 -34.66
C GLU A 108 7.94 6.91 -34.31
N GLY A 109 8.49 6.17 -35.28
CA GLY A 109 9.11 4.88 -35.05
C GLY A 109 10.27 4.98 -34.04
N PHE A 110 11.11 6.02 -34.17
CA PHE A 110 12.14 6.31 -33.18
C PHE A 110 11.55 6.55 -31.79
N TRP A 111 10.52 7.41 -31.67
CA TRP A 111 9.93 7.74 -30.38
C TRP A 111 9.30 6.53 -29.68
N ILE A 112 8.55 5.73 -30.43
CA ILE A 112 7.97 4.48 -29.95
C ILE A 112 9.07 3.54 -29.44
N LYS A 113 10.11 3.30 -30.26
CA LYS A 113 11.23 2.43 -29.88
C LYS A 113 11.99 2.94 -28.66
N TYR A 114 12.41 4.21 -28.69
CA TYR A 114 13.26 4.78 -27.65
C TYR A 114 12.54 4.81 -26.31
N ILE A 115 11.29 5.25 -26.27
CA ILE A 115 10.54 5.37 -25.01
C ILE A 115 10.09 4.00 -24.48
N SER A 116 9.76 3.05 -25.34
CA SER A 116 9.33 1.71 -24.91
C SER A 116 10.50 0.87 -24.37
N ASN A 117 11.69 0.99 -24.99
CA ASN A 117 12.79 0.04 -24.74
C ASN A 117 14.02 0.67 -24.09
N ASP A 118 14.48 1.83 -24.56
CA ASP A 118 15.77 2.39 -24.16
C ASP A 118 15.65 3.30 -22.94
N PHE A 119 14.67 4.21 -22.95
CA PHE A 119 14.46 5.17 -21.89
C PHE A 119 14.16 4.53 -20.53
N PRO A 120 13.31 3.49 -20.40
CA PRO A 120 13.04 2.86 -19.11
C PRO A 120 14.32 2.25 -18.52
N LYS A 121 15.19 1.66 -19.35
CA LYS A 121 16.49 1.13 -18.93
C LYS A 121 17.45 2.24 -18.51
N LYS A 122 17.46 3.37 -19.22
CA LYS A 122 18.25 4.55 -18.87
C LYS A 122 17.79 5.16 -17.54
N LEU A 123 16.48 5.28 -17.35
CA LEU A 123 15.87 5.84 -16.15
C LEU A 123 16.07 4.91 -14.94
N LEU A 124 15.97 3.59 -15.11
CA LEU A 124 16.23 2.59 -14.06
C LEU A 124 17.56 2.82 -13.33
N LYS A 125 18.63 3.03 -14.10
CA LYS A 125 19.98 3.27 -13.57
C LYS A 125 20.09 4.54 -12.72
N ARG A 126 19.13 5.45 -12.85
CA ARG A 126 19.08 6.73 -12.13
C ARG A 126 18.12 6.69 -10.94
N VAL A 127 17.09 5.85 -10.98
CA VAL A 127 16.06 5.80 -9.93
C VAL A 127 16.37 4.84 -8.78
N THR A 128 17.44 4.04 -8.82
CA THR A 128 17.75 3.06 -7.76
C THR A 128 17.82 3.69 -6.37
N LYS A 129 18.54 4.82 -6.23
CA LYS A 129 18.60 5.57 -4.96
C LYS A 129 17.23 6.10 -4.55
N LEU A 130 16.47 6.62 -5.52
CA LEU A 130 15.13 7.14 -5.27
C LEU A 130 14.18 6.04 -4.79
N ILE A 131 14.26 4.83 -5.33
CA ILE A 131 13.45 3.68 -4.88
C ILE A 131 13.75 3.33 -3.42
N THR A 132 15.03 3.34 -3.01
CA THR A 132 15.39 3.12 -1.61
C THR A 132 14.79 4.17 -0.71
N LEU A 133 14.87 5.46 -1.09
CA LEU A 133 14.26 6.56 -0.33
C LEU A 133 12.73 6.46 -0.30
N ASP A 134 12.09 6.10 -1.43
CA ASP A 134 10.64 5.91 -1.51
C ASP A 134 10.18 4.78 -0.58
N ARG A 135 10.91 3.65 -0.52
CA ARG A 135 10.63 2.55 0.41
C ARG A 135 10.88 2.92 1.87
N SER A 136 11.83 3.81 2.13
CA SER A 136 12.12 4.36 3.46
C SER A 136 10.95 5.19 4.00
N LEU A 137 10.31 5.97 3.12
CA LEU A 137 9.24 6.91 3.50
C LEU A 137 7.85 6.29 3.45
N PHE A 138 7.59 5.45 2.44
CA PHE A 138 6.24 4.96 2.12
C PHE A 138 6.13 3.43 2.16
N GLY A 139 7.25 2.72 2.31
CA GLY A 139 7.33 1.27 2.18
C GLY A 139 7.67 0.57 3.49
N ASP A 140 8.52 -0.45 3.36
CA ASP A 140 8.86 -1.44 4.37
C ASP A 140 10.24 -1.23 5.02
N LEU A 141 10.97 -0.19 4.60
CA LEU A 141 12.27 0.13 5.17
C LEU A 141 12.12 1.12 6.33
N ALA A 142 12.96 0.98 7.35
CA ALA A 142 13.04 1.96 8.44
C ALA A 142 13.71 3.23 7.91
N GLY A 143 12.97 4.33 7.87
CA GLY A 143 13.47 5.62 7.39
C GLY A 143 13.73 6.66 8.47
N GLU A 144 14.60 7.61 8.12
CA GLU A 144 14.89 8.80 8.92
C GLU A 144 14.14 10.01 8.36
N LYS A 145 13.99 11.09 9.14
CA LYS A 145 13.27 12.29 8.68
C LYS A 145 14.02 12.95 7.51
N GLU A 146 15.34 12.89 7.54
CA GLU A 146 16.28 13.40 6.55
C GLU A 146 16.07 12.76 5.16
N ASP A 147 15.57 11.52 5.11
CA ASP A 147 15.26 10.83 3.86
C ASP A 147 14.19 11.58 3.04
N SER A 148 13.29 12.31 3.70
CA SER A 148 12.26 13.12 3.02
C SER A 148 12.88 14.26 2.20
N ALA A 149 13.89 14.93 2.75
CA ALA A 149 14.59 16.00 2.06
C ALA A 149 15.50 15.45 0.95
N LEU A 150 16.16 14.31 1.18
CA LEU A 150 16.93 13.62 0.14
C LEU A 150 16.04 13.14 -1.01
N TYR A 151 14.84 12.63 -0.70
CA TYR A 151 13.85 12.19 -1.69
C TYR A 151 13.46 13.32 -2.63
N ILE A 152 13.10 14.49 -2.10
CA ILE A 152 12.72 15.65 -2.91
C ILE A 152 13.89 16.13 -3.79
N ILE A 153 15.10 16.21 -3.24
CA ILE A 153 16.29 16.62 -4.00
C ILE A 153 16.60 15.63 -5.12
N GLU A 154 16.52 14.32 -4.85
CA GLU A 154 16.78 13.28 -5.85
C GLU A 154 15.74 13.33 -6.98
N ARG A 155 14.46 13.55 -6.67
CA ARG A 155 13.42 13.78 -7.67
C ARG A 155 13.70 15.02 -8.52
N ALA A 156 14.08 16.13 -7.90
CA ALA A 156 14.45 17.35 -8.61
C ALA A 156 15.62 17.13 -9.57
N TYR A 157 16.64 16.41 -9.13
CA TYR A 157 17.79 16.06 -9.96
C TYR A 157 17.38 15.17 -11.15
N ILE A 158 16.67 14.07 -10.92
CA ILE A 158 16.28 13.13 -12.00
C ILE A 158 15.33 13.81 -13.00
N THR A 159 14.35 14.58 -12.52
CA THR A 159 13.41 15.27 -13.40
C THR A 159 14.11 16.32 -14.26
N ALA A 160 15.03 17.11 -13.69
CA ALA A 160 15.76 18.15 -14.42
C ALA A 160 16.80 17.58 -15.42
N GLU A 161 17.58 16.58 -15.01
CA GLU A 161 18.73 16.11 -15.80
C GLU A 161 18.38 14.98 -16.79
N VAL A 162 17.35 14.20 -16.50
CA VAL A 162 17.04 12.98 -17.27
C VAL A 162 15.74 13.11 -18.05
N ILE A 163 14.67 13.58 -17.41
CA ILE A 163 13.32 13.57 -17.99
C ILE A 163 13.04 14.85 -18.77
N LYS A 164 13.45 16.01 -18.25
CA LYS A 164 13.24 17.30 -18.92
C LYS A 164 13.86 17.34 -20.33
N PRO A 165 15.11 16.90 -20.60
CA PRO A 165 15.66 16.90 -21.95
C PRO A 165 14.84 16.03 -22.92
N LEU A 166 14.31 14.91 -22.45
CA LEU A 166 13.43 14.04 -23.24
C LEU A 166 12.14 14.75 -23.61
N LEU A 167 11.45 15.34 -22.63
CA LEU A 167 10.20 16.06 -22.84
C LEU A 167 10.37 17.20 -23.85
N PHE A 168 11.43 18.00 -23.70
CA PHE A 168 11.68 19.10 -24.61
C PHE A 168 12.03 18.64 -26.03
N SER A 169 12.79 17.55 -26.17
CA SER A 169 13.07 16.96 -27.48
C SER A 169 11.79 16.43 -28.15
N TRP A 170 10.93 15.74 -27.38
CA TRP A 170 9.64 15.24 -27.88
C TRP A 170 8.74 16.39 -28.35
N MET A 171 8.68 17.46 -27.56
CA MET A 171 7.89 18.66 -27.88
C MET A 171 8.41 19.44 -29.10
N GLN A 172 9.70 19.35 -29.44
CA GLN A 172 10.26 19.97 -30.64
C GLN A 172 9.76 19.28 -31.92
N ASP A 173 9.64 17.96 -31.88
CA ASP A 173 9.15 17.14 -32.99
C ASP A 173 7.63 17.22 -33.12
N HIS A 174 6.92 17.18 -31.98
CA HIS A 174 5.46 17.13 -31.93
C HIS A 174 4.86 18.54 -31.86
N LYS A 175 4.92 19.25 -32.98
CA LYS A 175 4.36 20.61 -33.08
C LYS A 175 2.91 20.65 -32.60
N ARG A 176 2.56 21.75 -31.94
CA ARG A 176 1.22 22.00 -31.35
C ARG A 176 0.82 21.04 -30.22
N ALA A 177 1.68 20.12 -29.81
CA ALA A 177 1.48 19.37 -28.57
C ALA A 177 1.70 20.26 -27.35
N ASN A 178 1.22 19.80 -26.20
CA ASN A 178 1.53 20.34 -24.88
C ASN A 178 2.21 19.27 -24.01
N PHE A 179 2.63 19.65 -22.79
CA PHE A 179 3.28 18.70 -21.89
C PHE A 179 2.36 17.57 -21.40
N TYR A 180 1.04 17.79 -21.38
CA TYR A 180 0.07 16.73 -21.07
C TYR A 180 0.08 15.65 -22.16
N ASP A 181 0.07 16.05 -23.43
CA ASP A 181 0.17 15.13 -24.57
C ASP A 181 1.45 14.28 -24.46
N ALA A 182 2.58 14.95 -24.22
CA ALA A 182 3.89 14.33 -24.06
C ALA A 182 3.92 13.31 -22.91
N THR A 183 3.45 13.72 -21.73
CA THR A 183 3.39 12.85 -20.53
C THR A 183 2.55 11.62 -20.77
N LEU A 184 1.37 11.79 -21.36
CA LEU A 184 0.46 10.70 -21.65
C LEU A 184 1.12 9.73 -22.65
N SER A 185 1.89 10.25 -23.64
CA SER A 185 2.48 9.42 -24.68
C SER A 185 3.62 8.61 -24.09
N ILE A 186 4.49 9.30 -23.34
CA ILE A 186 5.63 8.68 -22.68
C ILE A 186 5.17 7.59 -21.72
N ILE A 187 4.16 7.85 -20.86
CA ILE A 187 3.65 6.87 -19.91
C ILE A 187 3.06 5.65 -20.63
N CYS A 188 2.24 5.87 -21.66
CA CYS A 188 1.66 4.78 -22.44
C CYS A 188 2.74 3.92 -23.11
N TYR A 189 3.75 4.54 -23.73
CA TYR A 189 4.84 3.85 -24.40
C TYR A 189 5.68 3.05 -23.40
N MET A 190 6.04 3.65 -22.26
CA MET A 190 6.78 2.97 -21.19
C MET A 190 6.02 1.76 -20.62
N ARG A 191 4.70 1.87 -20.45
CA ARG A 191 3.86 0.76 -19.95
C ARG A 191 3.41 -0.21 -21.04
N GLN A 192 3.76 0.05 -22.30
CA GLN A 192 3.25 -0.66 -23.46
C GLN A 192 1.71 -0.81 -23.45
N LYS A 193 1.02 0.30 -23.12
CA LYS A 193 -0.44 0.37 -23.10
C LYS A 193 -0.94 1.22 -24.26
N ALA A 194 -2.10 0.85 -24.77
CA ALA A 194 -2.82 1.66 -25.75
C ALA A 194 -3.13 3.05 -25.17
N ARG A 195 -3.11 4.05 -26.03
CA ARG A 195 -3.20 5.47 -25.66
C ARG A 195 -4.48 5.81 -24.90
N GLU A 196 -5.58 5.16 -25.21
CA GLU A 196 -6.92 5.40 -24.63
C GLU A 196 -6.93 5.16 -23.11
N LYS A 197 -5.97 4.40 -22.59
CA LYS A 197 -5.82 4.16 -21.15
C LYS A 197 -5.03 5.26 -20.42
N GLY A 198 -4.33 6.13 -21.14
CA GLY A 198 -3.34 6.99 -20.50
C GLY A 198 -3.93 8.16 -19.71
N GLU A 199 -5.15 8.62 -20.00
CA GLU A 199 -5.82 9.63 -19.14
C GLU A 199 -6.08 9.08 -17.74
N VAL A 200 -6.58 7.84 -17.66
CA VAL A 200 -6.81 7.13 -16.40
C VAL A 200 -5.48 6.91 -15.67
N LEU A 201 -4.44 6.47 -16.40
CA LEU A 201 -3.11 6.30 -15.82
C LEU A 201 -2.54 7.60 -15.26
N ILE A 202 -2.67 8.72 -15.98
CA ILE A 202 -2.22 10.03 -15.50
C ILE A 202 -2.96 10.45 -14.23
N GLU A 203 -4.27 10.20 -14.17
CA GLU A 203 -5.08 10.54 -13.00
C GLU A 203 -4.67 9.73 -11.78
N GLU A 204 -4.51 8.41 -11.93
CA GLU A 204 -4.01 7.52 -10.88
C GLU A 204 -2.62 7.96 -10.39
N LEU A 205 -1.71 8.25 -11.33
CA LEU A 205 -0.36 8.74 -11.02
C LEU A 205 -0.37 10.09 -10.31
N SER A 206 -1.21 11.02 -10.76
CA SER A 206 -1.36 12.33 -10.14
C SER A 206 -1.89 12.22 -8.71
N ASN A 207 -2.88 11.37 -8.48
CA ASN A 207 -3.46 11.18 -7.16
C ASN A 207 -2.45 10.57 -6.18
N ARG A 208 -1.72 9.53 -6.62
CA ARG A 208 -0.64 8.94 -5.84
C ARG A 208 0.48 9.95 -5.56
N PHE A 209 0.95 10.64 -6.59
CA PHE A 209 2.01 11.62 -6.44
C PHE A 209 1.61 12.75 -5.49
N GLY A 210 0.40 13.29 -5.61
CA GLY A 210 -0.12 14.30 -4.69
C GLY A 210 -0.20 13.79 -3.25
N ALA A 211 -0.72 12.59 -3.03
CA ALA A 211 -0.78 12.01 -1.70
C ALA A 211 0.62 11.82 -1.06
N ASN A 212 1.62 11.44 -1.87
CA ASN A 212 3.00 11.29 -1.41
C ASN A 212 3.63 12.64 -1.05
N ILE A 213 3.42 13.66 -1.89
CA ILE A 213 3.89 15.03 -1.63
C ILE A 213 3.23 15.61 -0.38
N ASP A 214 1.92 15.49 -0.23
CA ASP A 214 1.19 15.98 0.95
C ASP A 214 1.68 15.28 2.24
N SER A 215 1.98 13.98 2.18
CA SER A 215 2.50 13.23 3.33
C SER A 215 3.91 13.68 3.76
N ILE A 216 4.72 14.17 2.82
CA ILE A 216 6.09 14.65 3.08
C ILE A 216 6.08 16.04 3.74
N GLU A 217 5.05 16.86 3.52
CA GLU A 217 4.93 18.24 4.03
C GLU A 217 5.23 18.33 5.53
N PHE A 218 4.58 17.46 6.30
CA PHE A 218 4.73 17.42 7.75
C PHE A 218 6.17 17.10 8.17
N ILE A 219 6.80 16.12 7.52
CA ILE A 219 8.16 15.69 7.85
C ILE A 219 9.17 16.80 7.52
N LEU A 220 9.03 17.44 6.35
CA LEU A 220 9.91 18.55 5.96
C LEU A 220 9.77 19.76 6.90
N SER A 221 8.57 20.02 7.42
CA SER A 221 8.34 21.14 8.35
C SER A 221 9.06 20.99 9.69
N GLU A 222 9.43 19.76 10.07
CA GLU A 222 10.16 19.47 11.30
C GLU A 222 11.68 19.53 11.15
N LEU A 223 12.20 19.65 9.91
CA LEU A 223 13.63 19.72 9.66
C LEU A 223 14.18 21.13 9.93
N GLU A 224 15.41 21.20 10.45
CA GLU A 224 16.11 22.48 10.54
C GLU A 224 16.36 23.05 9.14
N SER A 225 15.87 24.26 8.88
CA SER A 225 15.97 24.97 7.60
C SER A 225 17.38 25.51 7.30
N LYS A 226 18.40 24.64 7.29
CA LYS A 226 19.79 24.99 6.98
C LYS A 226 20.36 24.10 5.89
N GLY A 227 21.20 24.70 5.04
CA GLY A 227 21.95 23.98 4.01
C GLY A 227 21.04 23.26 3.00
N TRP A 228 21.29 21.96 2.81
CA TRP A 228 20.60 21.14 1.82
C TRP A 228 19.11 20.92 2.14
N ALA A 229 18.72 20.88 3.42
CA ALA A 229 17.32 20.74 3.81
C ALA A 229 16.48 21.94 3.34
N ASN A 230 17.01 23.16 3.43
CA ASN A 230 16.34 24.34 2.90
C ASN A 230 16.14 24.27 1.37
N LYS A 231 17.09 23.70 0.64
CA LYS A 231 16.93 23.46 -0.81
C LYS A 231 15.79 22.46 -1.08
N ALA A 232 15.68 21.40 -0.28
CA ALA A 232 14.58 20.44 -0.40
C ALA A 232 13.22 21.10 -0.16
N ILE A 233 13.11 21.96 0.86
CA ILE A 233 11.88 22.72 1.15
C ILE A 233 11.48 23.62 -0.03
N GLN A 234 12.44 24.33 -0.63
CA GLN A 234 12.17 25.19 -1.80
C GLN A 234 11.72 24.38 -3.04
N GLU A 235 12.34 23.22 -3.28
CA GLU A 235 11.93 22.31 -4.35
C GLU A 235 10.53 21.73 -4.09
N TYR A 236 10.24 21.34 -2.83
CA TYR A 236 8.93 20.89 -2.41
C TYR A 236 7.84 21.94 -2.68
N GLU A 237 8.05 23.18 -2.24
CA GLU A 237 7.11 24.29 -2.45
C GLU A 237 6.88 24.55 -3.95
N THR A 238 7.93 24.43 -4.76
CA THR A 238 7.85 24.57 -6.22
C THR A 238 6.98 23.46 -6.83
N ILE A 239 7.21 22.20 -6.44
CA ILE A 239 6.39 21.05 -6.87
C ILE A 239 4.92 21.27 -6.46
N GLN A 240 4.67 21.56 -5.19
CA GLN A 240 3.33 21.71 -4.63
C GLN A 240 2.55 22.83 -5.34
N LYS A 241 3.20 23.97 -5.59
CA LYS A 241 2.62 25.09 -6.36
C LYS A 241 2.21 24.66 -7.76
N HIS A 242 3.08 23.96 -8.48
CA HIS A 242 2.78 23.51 -9.84
C HIS A 242 1.72 22.40 -9.85
N LEU A 243 1.73 21.52 -8.86
CA LEU A 243 0.75 20.45 -8.72
C LEU A 243 -0.65 21.03 -8.49
N GLN A 244 -0.78 22.02 -7.60
CA GLN A 244 -2.05 22.72 -7.36
C GLN A 244 -2.61 23.40 -8.61
N VAL A 245 -1.75 24.01 -9.45
CA VAL A 245 -2.17 24.61 -10.72
C VAL A 245 -2.68 23.52 -11.67
N TYR A 246 -1.94 22.43 -11.81
CA TYR A 246 -2.32 21.30 -12.66
C TYR A 246 -3.61 20.60 -12.19
N THR A 247 -3.78 20.35 -10.88
CA THR A 247 -4.99 19.72 -10.34
C THR A 247 -6.24 20.56 -10.58
N LYS A 248 -6.11 21.90 -10.65
CA LYS A 248 -7.21 22.80 -11.00
C LYS A 248 -7.53 22.81 -12.50
N ASP A 249 -6.49 22.72 -13.34
CA ASP A 249 -6.62 22.72 -14.79
C ASP A 249 -5.53 21.83 -15.42
N LYS A 250 -5.93 20.63 -15.88
CA LYS A 250 -5.02 19.64 -16.48
C LYS A 250 -4.27 20.21 -17.69
N SER A 251 -4.83 21.21 -18.40
CA SER A 251 -4.19 21.84 -19.55
C SER A 251 -3.00 22.74 -19.19
N GLN A 252 -2.88 23.11 -17.90
CA GLN A 252 -1.77 23.90 -17.37
C GLN A 252 -0.60 23.01 -16.90
N MET A 253 -0.56 21.73 -17.28
CA MET A 253 0.58 20.87 -16.99
C MET A 253 1.86 21.48 -17.56
N ASN A 254 2.83 21.78 -16.69
CA ASN A 254 4.14 22.24 -17.09
C ASN A 254 5.14 21.08 -17.14
N TRP A 255 6.36 21.37 -17.63
CA TRP A 255 7.42 20.36 -17.73
C TRP A 255 7.74 19.70 -16.39
N ARG A 256 7.61 20.42 -15.27
CA ARG A 256 7.95 19.89 -13.95
C ARG A 256 6.97 18.80 -13.55
N ILE A 257 5.66 19.07 -13.58
CA ILE A 257 4.64 18.06 -13.26
C ILE A 257 4.66 16.91 -14.27
N ALA A 258 4.83 17.22 -15.56
CA ALA A 258 5.02 16.21 -16.58
C ALA A 258 6.17 15.25 -16.24
N SER A 259 7.31 15.79 -15.80
CA SER A 259 8.48 14.99 -15.42
C SER A 259 8.23 14.17 -14.14
N GLU A 260 7.56 14.75 -13.15
CA GLU A 260 7.22 14.08 -11.90
C GLU A 260 6.29 12.88 -12.14
N LEU A 261 5.30 13.00 -13.02
CA LEU A 261 4.39 11.90 -13.34
C LEU A 261 5.08 10.79 -14.13
N ILE A 262 6.01 11.12 -15.04
CA ILE A 262 6.84 10.12 -15.73
C ILE A 262 7.76 9.40 -14.74
N LEU A 263 8.33 10.14 -13.78
CA LEU A 263 9.15 9.57 -12.72
C LEU A 263 8.34 8.65 -11.81
N GLU A 264 7.17 9.11 -11.36
CA GLU A 264 6.24 8.34 -10.54
C GLU A 264 5.84 7.05 -11.26
N ASN A 265 5.52 7.14 -12.55
CA ASN A 265 5.21 5.99 -13.38
C ASN A 265 6.33 4.94 -13.34
N ARG A 266 7.59 5.39 -13.44
CA ARG A 266 8.72 4.47 -13.37
C ARG A 266 8.83 3.81 -11.99
N LEU A 267 8.64 4.56 -10.91
CA LEU A 267 8.66 3.98 -9.56
C LEU A 267 7.59 2.88 -9.42
N ILE A 268 6.36 3.10 -9.91
CA ILE A 268 5.31 2.07 -9.90
C ILE A 268 5.75 0.81 -10.64
N MET A 269 6.28 0.96 -11.86
CA MET A 269 6.74 -0.19 -12.65
C MET A 269 7.81 -1.00 -11.92
N GLU A 270 8.68 -0.34 -11.16
CA GLU A 270 9.71 -1.02 -10.36
C GLU A 270 9.09 -1.81 -9.21
N TYR A 271 8.15 -1.23 -8.49
CA TYR A 271 7.40 -1.94 -7.46
C TYR A 271 6.66 -3.17 -8.03
N GLU A 272 5.97 -3.00 -9.15
CA GLU A 272 5.30 -4.09 -9.87
C GLU A 272 6.29 -5.20 -10.27
N SER A 273 7.51 -4.84 -10.71
CA SER A 273 8.52 -5.81 -11.13
C SER A 273 9.17 -6.60 -9.98
N LEU A 274 9.24 -6.00 -8.79
CA LEU A 274 9.83 -6.62 -7.60
C LEU A 274 8.85 -7.59 -6.91
N ASP A 275 7.64 -7.77 -7.45
CA ASP A 275 6.48 -8.40 -6.80
C ASP A 275 6.19 -7.82 -5.40
N LEU A 276 6.75 -6.64 -5.13
CA LEU A 276 6.37 -5.78 -4.04
C LEU A 276 5.06 -5.15 -4.50
N LYS A 277 3.95 -5.87 -4.31
CA LYS A 277 2.62 -5.30 -4.52
C LYS A 277 2.56 -4.00 -3.72
N THR A 278 2.71 -2.86 -4.40
CA THR A 278 2.41 -1.57 -3.81
C THR A 278 0.94 -1.62 -3.46
N ARG A 279 0.67 -1.88 -2.18
CA ARG A 279 -0.63 -1.65 -1.53
C ARG A 279 -0.94 -0.17 -1.67
N ILE A 280 -1.64 0.19 -2.74
CA ILE A 280 -2.22 1.52 -2.88
C ILE A 280 -3.65 1.32 -3.36
N ASP A 281 -4.49 0.77 -2.48
CA ASP A 281 -5.93 0.99 -2.54
C ASP A 281 -6.19 2.38 -1.95
N TYR A 282 -6.08 3.45 -2.74
CA TYR A 282 -6.67 4.73 -2.35
C TYR A 282 -8.16 4.71 -2.71
N PRO A 283 -9.08 4.99 -1.77
CA PRO A 283 -10.45 5.31 -2.14
C PRO A 283 -10.43 6.63 -2.92
N MET A 284 -10.65 6.57 -4.23
CA MET A 284 -10.94 7.77 -5.02
C MET A 284 -12.22 8.41 -4.47
N LYS A 285 -12.10 9.46 -3.66
CA LYS A 285 -13.21 10.39 -3.47
C LYS A 285 -13.38 11.13 -4.79
N SER A 286 -14.41 10.76 -5.55
CA SER A 286 -14.92 11.61 -6.61
C SER A 286 -15.27 12.96 -5.97
N LEU A 287 -14.58 14.02 -6.42
CA LEU A 287 -15.00 15.39 -6.15
C LEU A 287 -16.27 15.66 -6.97
N SER A 288 -17.41 15.11 -6.55
CA SER A 288 -18.72 15.52 -7.04
C SER A 288 -19.07 16.88 -6.44
N ARG A 289 -18.64 17.92 -7.17
CA ARG A 289 -19.20 19.27 -7.08
C ARG A 289 -20.72 19.21 -7.24
N GLU A 290 -21.42 19.87 -6.32
CA GLU A 290 -22.84 20.18 -6.42
C GLU A 290 -23.20 20.69 -7.82
N LYS A 291 -24.03 19.91 -8.55
CA LYS A 291 -24.79 20.43 -9.68
C LYS A 291 -26.24 20.60 -9.25
N LYS A 292 -26.68 21.85 -9.37
CA LYS A 292 -28.05 22.32 -9.28
C LYS A 292 -29.01 21.49 -10.13
N GLU A 293 -30.22 21.44 -9.60
CA GLU A 293 -31.48 20.85 -10.09
C GLU A 293 -31.70 20.85 -11.61
N GLY A 294 -32.30 19.75 -12.09
CA GLY A 294 -33.15 19.77 -13.27
C GLY A 294 -33.08 18.54 -14.18
N SER A 295 -33.74 17.45 -13.80
CA SER A 295 -34.63 16.60 -14.65
C SER A 295 -34.77 15.16 -14.09
N PRO A 296 -35.98 14.55 -14.12
CA PRO A 296 -36.25 13.28 -13.46
C PRO A 296 -35.89 12.11 -14.39
N GLY A 297 -34.65 11.63 -14.29
CA GLY A 297 -34.27 10.31 -14.78
C GLY A 297 -34.38 9.31 -13.63
N VAL A 298 -35.24 8.31 -13.77
CA VAL A 298 -35.42 7.22 -12.79
C VAL A 298 -34.11 6.43 -12.66
N ALA A 299 -33.28 6.84 -11.70
CA ALA A 299 -32.19 6.03 -11.17
C ALA A 299 -32.78 5.13 -10.10
N THR A 300 -32.70 3.81 -10.30
CA THR A 300 -32.92 2.83 -9.23
C THR A 300 -31.92 3.14 -8.12
N LYS A 301 -32.40 3.72 -7.03
CA LYS A 301 -31.62 3.92 -5.80
C LYS A 301 -31.04 2.56 -5.41
N LYS A 302 -29.72 2.47 -5.29
CA LYS A 302 -29.10 1.42 -4.47
C LYS A 302 -29.76 1.56 -3.10
N GLU A 303 -30.61 0.60 -2.73
CA GLU A 303 -31.06 0.50 -1.35
C GLU A 303 -29.82 0.24 -0.50
N ASP A 304 -29.52 1.15 0.43
CA ASP A 304 -28.42 0.98 1.36
C ASP A 304 -28.71 -0.27 2.21
N ILE A 305 -27.85 -1.28 2.06
CA ILE A 305 -28.08 -2.65 2.56
C ILE A 305 -27.95 -2.75 4.09
N ILE A 306 -27.29 -1.77 4.72
CA ILE A 306 -27.11 -1.73 6.18
C ILE A 306 -28.29 -0.93 6.76
N ASP A 307 -29.18 -1.60 7.50
CA ASP A 307 -30.37 -0.99 8.13
C ASP A 307 -29.92 0.04 9.20
N ASP A 308 -30.50 1.24 9.23
CA ASP A 308 -30.17 2.32 10.19
C ASP A 308 -30.21 1.84 11.65
N LYS A 309 -30.95 0.76 11.90
CA LYS A 309 -31.03 0.06 13.18
C LYS A 309 -29.69 -0.39 13.73
N VAL A 310 -28.67 -0.67 12.91
CA VAL A 310 -27.41 -1.26 13.40
C VAL A 310 -26.54 -0.21 14.07
N ALA A 311 -26.40 0.95 13.41
CA ALA A 311 -25.76 2.12 14.01
C ALA A 311 -26.50 2.51 15.30
N LEU A 312 -27.83 2.60 15.23
CA LEU A 312 -28.69 2.85 16.38
C LEU A 312 -28.51 1.81 17.49
N THR A 313 -28.39 0.52 17.18
CA THR A 313 -28.26 -0.54 18.19
C THR A 313 -26.90 -0.47 18.88
N ILE A 314 -25.81 -0.22 18.13
CA ILE A 314 -24.45 -0.07 18.69
C ILE A 314 -24.36 1.21 19.55
N THR A 315 -25.09 2.28 19.20
CA THR A 315 -25.20 3.49 20.03
C THR A 315 -26.14 3.34 21.23
N ASN A 316 -26.91 2.24 21.31
CA ASN A 316 -27.94 1.98 22.34
C ASN A 316 -27.55 0.81 23.29
N VAL A 317 -26.29 0.71 23.73
CA VAL A 317 -25.81 -0.35 24.65
C VAL A 317 -25.27 0.23 25.97
N GLU A 318 -26.13 0.55 26.95
CA GLU A 318 -25.73 1.11 28.26
C GLU A 318 -25.78 0.04 29.34
N GLY A 319 -24.88 0.15 30.33
CA GLY A 319 -24.94 -0.66 31.56
C GLY A 319 -24.63 -2.15 31.36
N LEU A 320 -24.32 -2.56 30.14
CA LEU A 320 -23.91 -3.91 29.80
C LEU A 320 -22.42 -4.07 30.09
N SER A 321 -22.02 -5.21 30.67
CA SER A 321 -20.61 -5.53 30.84
C SER A 321 -19.92 -5.61 29.48
N ILE A 322 -18.60 -5.41 29.45
CA ILE A 322 -17.80 -5.48 28.22
C ILE A 322 -18.09 -6.78 27.45
N ASP A 323 -18.25 -7.90 28.15
CA ASP A 323 -18.61 -9.20 27.55
C ASP A 323 -19.98 -9.16 26.83
N LYS A 324 -20.97 -8.51 27.44
CA LYS A 324 -22.31 -8.34 26.83
C LYS A 324 -22.26 -7.43 25.61
N VAL A 325 -21.48 -6.35 25.67
CA VAL A 325 -21.26 -5.44 24.53
C VAL A 325 -20.60 -6.19 23.36
N GLN A 326 -19.60 -7.03 23.66
CA GLN A 326 -18.92 -7.86 22.66
C GLN A 326 -19.86 -8.84 21.96
N ILE A 327 -20.76 -9.49 22.72
CA ILE A 327 -21.77 -10.40 22.16
C ILE A 327 -22.72 -9.63 21.22
N VAL A 328 -23.19 -8.45 21.63
CA VAL A 328 -24.08 -7.62 20.80
C VAL A 328 -23.42 -7.20 19.49
N ILE A 329 -22.17 -6.71 19.55
CA ILE A 329 -21.41 -6.33 18.35
C ILE A 329 -21.21 -7.52 17.43
N ARG A 330 -20.83 -8.69 17.97
CA ARG A 330 -20.64 -9.92 17.19
C ARG A 330 -21.91 -10.33 16.45
N GLU A 331 -23.05 -10.39 17.13
CA GLU A 331 -24.32 -10.78 16.50
C GLU A 331 -24.74 -9.78 15.42
N LEU A 332 -24.62 -8.47 15.69
CA LEU A 332 -24.96 -7.42 14.71
C LEU A 332 -24.08 -7.47 13.47
N VAL A 333 -22.77 -7.60 13.65
CA VAL A 333 -21.81 -7.69 12.55
C VAL A 333 -22.12 -8.93 11.69
N ARG A 334 -22.39 -10.08 12.32
CA ARG A 334 -22.71 -11.34 11.62
C ARG A 334 -24.03 -11.29 10.87
N GLU A 335 -25.09 -10.75 11.46
CA GLU A 335 -26.40 -10.62 10.79
C GLU A 335 -26.27 -9.78 9.51
N ASN A 336 -25.59 -8.64 9.60
CA ASN A 336 -25.38 -7.75 8.44
C ASN A 336 -24.42 -8.34 7.41
N PHE A 337 -23.38 -9.02 7.87
CA PHE A 337 -22.45 -9.72 6.99
C PHE A 337 -23.18 -10.80 6.18
N ASP A 338 -24.03 -11.58 6.83
CA ASP A 338 -24.80 -12.64 6.16
C ASP A 338 -25.75 -12.05 5.13
N ILE A 339 -26.46 -10.97 5.45
CA ILE A 339 -27.32 -10.27 4.48
C ILE A 339 -26.48 -9.77 3.29
N ALA A 340 -25.40 -9.03 3.54
CA ALA A 340 -24.55 -8.45 2.51
C ALA A 340 -23.89 -9.51 1.60
N THR A 341 -23.32 -10.54 2.19
CA THR A 341 -22.53 -11.55 1.45
C THR A 341 -23.41 -12.63 0.82
N LYS A 342 -24.43 -13.14 1.52
CA LYS A 342 -25.29 -14.23 1.01
C LYS A 342 -26.39 -13.70 0.10
N THR A 343 -27.03 -12.59 0.45
CA THR A 343 -28.14 -12.03 -0.33
C THR A 343 -27.63 -11.16 -1.48
N HIS A 344 -26.65 -10.29 -1.22
CA HIS A 344 -26.18 -9.30 -2.19
C HIS A 344 -24.85 -9.66 -2.87
N LYS A 345 -24.24 -10.81 -2.53
CA LYS A 345 -22.96 -11.28 -3.09
C LYS A 345 -21.82 -10.27 -2.91
N GLN A 346 -21.89 -9.44 -1.87
CA GLN A 346 -20.85 -8.46 -1.55
C GLN A 346 -19.57 -9.19 -1.12
N LYS A 347 -18.40 -8.68 -1.51
CA LYS A 347 -17.13 -9.23 -1.02
C LYS A 347 -17.00 -8.95 0.49
N PRO A 348 -16.58 -9.93 1.32
CA PRO A 348 -16.40 -9.78 2.77
C PRO A 348 -15.60 -8.54 3.18
N SER A 349 -14.46 -8.31 2.52
CA SER A 349 -13.59 -7.16 2.81
C SER A 349 -14.26 -5.82 2.48
N TYR A 350 -15.06 -5.78 1.42
CA TYR A 350 -15.78 -4.56 1.02
C TYR A 350 -16.92 -4.26 1.98
N PHE A 351 -17.68 -5.28 2.42
CA PHE A 351 -18.66 -5.14 3.49
C PHE A 351 -18.02 -4.58 4.77
N ALA A 352 -16.90 -5.16 5.21
CA ALA A 352 -16.33 -4.77 6.49
C ALA A 352 -15.82 -3.32 6.51
N LYS A 353 -15.29 -2.83 5.40
CA LYS A 353 -14.88 -1.43 5.26
C LYS A 353 -16.09 -0.48 5.29
N GLU A 354 -17.12 -0.78 4.49
CA GLU A 354 -18.34 0.03 4.43
C GLU A 354 -19.07 0.08 5.78
N PHE A 355 -19.13 -1.06 6.46
CA PHE A 355 -19.72 -1.19 7.79
C PHE A 355 -18.94 -0.37 8.84
N LEU A 356 -17.61 -0.49 8.85
CA LEU A 356 -16.76 0.26 9.77
C LEU A 356 -16.83 1.76 9.52
N GLU A 357 -16.77 2.20 8.26
CA GLU A 357 -16.86 3.61 7.87
C GLU A 357 -18.20 4.22 8.32
N ARG A 358 -19.30 3.48 8.18
CA ARG A 358 -20.61 3.93 8.67
C ARG A 358 -20.65 4.06 10.18
N ILE A 359 -20.16 3.06 10.93
CA ILE A 359 -20.06 3.14 12.40
C ILE A 359 -19.25 4.35 12.84
N LEU A 360 -18.11 4.60 12.18
CA LEU A 360 -17.25 5.73 12.47
C LEU A 360 -17.95 7.08 12.22
N ASN A 361 -18.72 7.19 11.16
CA ASN A 361 -19.50 8.40 10.86
C ASN A 361 -20.61 8.63 11.89
N GLU A 362 -21.30 7.57 12.31
CA GLU A 362 -22.38 7.62 13.30
C GLU A 362 -21.86 7.96 14.70
N PHE A 363 -20.64 7.53 15.04
CA PHE A 363 -19.93 7.96 16.25
C PHE A 363 -19.37 9.40 16.18
N GLY A 364 -19.70 10.17 15.14
CA GLY A 364 -19.26 11.55 14.98
C GLY A 364 -17.74 11.69 14.90
N ILE A 365 -17.03 10.64 14.49
CA ILE A 365 -15.57 10.67 14.38
C ILE A 365 -15.19 11.66 13.29
N THR A 366 -14.24 12.55 13.59
CA THR A 366 -13.75 13.51 12.58
C THR A 366 -13.21 12.77 11.37
N GLN A 367 -13.45 13.30 10.16
CA GLN A 367 -13.04 12.64 8.91
C GLN A 367 -11.54 12.26 8.88
N MET A 368 -10.68 13.06 9.51
CA MET A 368 -9.26 12.76 9.67
C MET A 368 -9.02 11.50 10.52
N ASN A 369 -9.76 11.33 11.62
CA ASN A 369 -9.65 10.17 12.49
C ASN A 369 -10.30 8.92 11.86
N VAL A 370 -11.39 9.10 11.09
CA VAL A 370 -11.97 8.03 10.26
C VAL A 370 -10.92 7.48 9.31
N ALA A 371 -10.23 8.35 8.57
CA ALA A 371 -9.18 7.94 7.63
C ALA A 371 -8.03 7.19 8.32
N LYS A 372 -7.60 7.63 9.51
CA LYS A 372 -6.56 6.94 10.30
C LYS A 372 -7.00 5.56 10.76
N LEU A 373 -8.24 5.43 11.26
CA LEU A 373 -8.80 4.16 11.74
C LEU A 373 -9.02 3.18 10.59
N MET A 374 -9.55 3.66 9.46
CA MET A 374 -9.71 2.87 8.24
C MET A 374 -8.35 2.39 7.71
N LYS A 375 -7.31 3.23 7.74
CA LYS A 375 -5.94 2.82 7.37
C LYS A 375 -5.41 1.73 8.30
N LYS A 376 -5.61 1.85 9.62
CA LYS A 376 -5.21 0.83 10.60
C LYS A 376 -5.94 -0.49 10.35
N PHE A 377 -7.26 -0.44 10.14
CA PHE A 377 -8.09 -1.59 9.82
C PHE A 377 -7.61 -2.30 8.55
N ASP A 378 -7.33 -1.55 7.48
CA ASP A 378 -6.85 -2.10 6.21
C ASP A 378 -5.51 -2.81 6.34
N VAL A 379 -4.58 -2.23 7.11
CA VAL A 379 -3.29 -2.85 7.38
C VAL A 379 -3.46 -4.18 8.10
N GLN A 380 -4.30 -4.23 9.14
CA GLN A 380 -4.59 -5.45 9.90
C GLN A 380 -5.35 -6.49 9.07
N LEU A 381 -6.28 -6.04 8.22
CA LEU A 381 -7.05 -6.93 7.36
C LEU A 381 -6.14 -7.63 6.37
N MET A 382 -5.30 -6.87 5.70
CA MET A 382 -4.36 -7.45 4.74
C MET A 382 -3.29 -8.31 5.42
N TYR A 383 -2.92 -8.03 6.67
CA TYR A 383 -2.06 -8.91 7.47
C TYR A 383 -2.74 -10.26 7.73
N ARG A 384 -3.98 -10.27 8.24
CA ARG A 384 -4.74 -11.51 8.53
C ARG A 384 -5.02 -12.36 7.29
N LEU A 385 -5.16 -11.72 6.14
CA LEU A 385 -5.37 -12.39 4.85
C LEU A 385 -4.07 -12.81 4.15
N SER A 386 -2.90 -12.41 4.66
CA SER A 386 -1.60 -12.81 4.12
C SER A 386 -1.24 -14.26 4.49
N PRO A 387 -0.23 -14.87 3.84
CA PRO A 387 0.29 -16.18 4.26
C PRO A 387 0.74 -16.21 5.72
N VAL A 388 1.36 -15.12 6.21
CA VAL A 388 1.79 -14.99 7.61
C VAL A 388 0.60 -15.00 8.56
N GLY A 389 -0.45 -14.23 8.24
CA GLY A 389 -1.71 -14.26 8.99
C GLY A 389 -2.49 -15.58 8.84
N ALA A 390 -2.21 -16.37 7.79
CA ALA A 390 -2.77 -17.71 7.67
C ALA A 390 -2.18 -18.69 8.68
N GLU A 391 -0.91 -18.50 9.05
CA GLU A 391 -0.24 -19.29 10.09
C GLU A 391 -0.69 -18.88 11.49
N GLU A 392 -0.93 -17.59 11.74
CA GLU A 392 -1.37 -17.08 13.05
C GLU A 392 -2.86 -17.34 13.33
N TYR A 393 -3.68 -17.39 12.28
CA TYR A 393 -5.10 -17.69 12.38
C TYR A 393 -5.43 -18.98 11.60
N PRO A 394 -4.87 -20.13 12.02
CA PRO A 394 -5.10 -21.38 11.35
C PRO A 394 -6.55 -21.81 11.55
N ASN A 395 -7.14 -22.44 10.53
CA ASN A 395 -8.52 -22.95 10.52
C ASN A 395 -9.64 -21.89 10.48
N LEU A 396 -9.33 -20.60 10.34
CA LEU A 396 -10.34 -19.59 10.06
C LEU A 396 -10.48 -19.37 8.55
N SER A 397 -11.72 -19.35 8.08
CA SER A 397 -12.05 -18.91 6.72
C SER A 397 -11.72 -17.43 6.52
N VAL A 398 -11.61 -17.00 5.26
CA VAL A 398 -11.41 -15.59 4.90
C VAL A 398 -12.50 -14.71 5.54
N ASP A 399 -13.75 -15.18 5.50
CA ASP A 399 -14.92 -14.50 6.04
C ASP A 399 -14.81 -14.33 7.57
N GLU A 400 -14.45 -15.38 8.28
CA GLU A 400 -14.26 -15.33 9.74
C GLU A 400 -13.10 -14.42 10.16
N LYS A 401 -12.03 -14.37 9.37
CA LYS A 401 -10.90 -13.46 9.64
C LYS A 401 -11.31 -11.99 9.49
N VAL A 402 -12.10 -11.68 8.47
CA VAL A 402 -12.65 -10.35 8.23
C VAL A 402 -13.61 -9.97 9.36
N LEU A 403 -14.54 -10.86 9.72
CA LEU A 403 -15.53 -10.65 10.77
C LEU A 403 -14.88 -10.39 12.13
N ARG A 404 -13.94 -11.25 12.54
CA ARG A 404 -13.23 -11.08 13.83
C ARG A 404 -12.47 -9.76 13.89
N LEU A 405 -11.81 -9.37 12.81
CA LEU A 405 -11.08 -8.12 12.80
C LEU A 405 -12.02 -6.92 12.93
N LEU A 406 -13.17 -6.96 12.27
CA LEU A 406 -14.18 -5.93 12.38
C LEU A 406 -14.74 -5.85 13.81
N GLU A 407 -15.10 -6.99 14.40
CA GLU A 407 -15.54 -7.08 15.80
C GLU A 407 -14.50 -6.48 16.77
N GLU A 408 -13.23 -6.89 16.64
CA GLU A 408 -12.14 -6.40 17.48
C GLU A 408 -11.92 -4.90 17.32
N THR A 409 -11.97 -4.38 16.10
CA THR A 409 -11.78 -2.95 15.82
C THR A 409 -12.90 -2.12 16.45
N ILE A 410 -14.16 -2.58 16.37
CA ILE A 410 -15.29 -1.89 17.00
C ILE A 410 -15.16 -1.94 18.53
N MET A 411 -14.73 -3.07 19.09
CA MET A 411 -14.50 -3.22 20.54
C MET A 411 -13.35 -2.35 21.06
N ASP A 412 -12.26 -2.23 20.30
CA ASP A 412 -11.12 -1.37 20.63
C ASP A 412 -11.56 0.09 20.73
N MET A 413 -12.38 0.54 19.77
CA MET A 413 -12.94 1.89 19.75
C MET A 413 -13.88 2.15 20.93
N TYR A 414 -14.75 1.18 21.24
CA TYR A 414 -15.64 1.26 22.40
C TYR A 414 -14.87 1.32 23.73
N SER A 415 -13.75 0.58 23.82
CA SER A 415 -12.98 0.46 25.06
C SER A 415 -12.10 1.67 25.35
N THR A 416 -11.70 2.43 24.33
CA THR A 416 -10.72 3.52 24.43
C THR A 416 -11.32 4.93 24.65
N ARG A 417 -12.64 5.11 24.50
CA ARG A 417 -13.29 6.43 24.57
C ARG A 417 -14.35 6.55 25.66
N GLU A 418 -14.02 7.29 26.71
CA GLU A 418 -14.92 7.60 27.85
C GLU A 418 -16.09 8.53 27.45
N ASP A 419 -15.87 9.42 26.47
CA ASP A 419 -16.87 10.34 25.94
C ASP A 419 -17.95 9.65 25.10
N LEU A 420 -17.56 8.62 24.33
CA LEU A 420 -18.52 7.75 23.66
C LEU A 420 -19.39 6.99 24.67
N ARG A 421 -18.82 6.50 25.79
CA ARG A 421 -19.60 5.84 26.85
C ARG A 421 -20.67 6.76 27.46
N ILE A 422 -20.34 8.04 27.64
CA ILE A 422 -21.24 9.06 28.24
C ILE A 422 -22.33 9.52 27.27
N GLU A 423 -22.01 9.67 25.98
CA GLU A 423 -22.98 10.10 24.96
C GLU A 423 -23.95 8.97 24.59
N ILE A 424 -23.46 7.73 24.57
CA ILE A 424 -24.26 6.49 24.52
C ILE A 424 -25.21 6.45 25.73
N GLY A 425 -24.73 6.72 26.95
CA GLY A 425 -25.58 6.66 28.14
C GLY A 425 -26.74 7.67 28.21
N LYS A 426 -26.70 8.77 27.46
CA LYS A 426 -27.81 9.73 27.41
C LYS A 426 -28.94 9.33 26.45
N ILE A 427 -28.69 8.38 25.55
CA ILE A 427 -29.63 7.97 24.50
C ILE A 427 -30.46 6.74 24.94
N LEU A 428 -29.99 6.05 25.99
CA LEU A 428 -30.43 4.73 26.43
C LEU A 428 -31.58 4.67 27.43
N GLU A 429 -31.96 5.81 27.99
CA GLU A 429 -33.25 5.96 28.68
C GLU A 429 -34.47 5.74 27.74
N LYS A 430 -34.27 5.51 26.43
CA LYS A 430 -35.34 5.59 25.42
C LYS A 430 -35.81 4.28 24.75
N ASP A 431 -35.17 3.11 24.90
CA ASP A 431 -35.66 1.86 24.24
C ASP A 431 -35.45 0.53 25.03
N PRO A 432 -36.49 0.01 25.72
CA PRO A 432 -36.41 -1.20 26.55
C PRO A 432 -36.51 -2.55 25.79
N ALA A 433 -36.83 -2.57 24.48
CA ALA A 433 -37.04 -3.83 23.74
C ALA A 433 -35.73 -4.60 23.45
N LEU A 434 -34.59 -3.88 23.45
CA LEU A 434 -33.27 -4.43 23.16
C LEU A 434 -32.70 -5.24 24.34
N ALA A 435 -33.02 -4.87 25.58
CA ALA A 435 -32.55 -5.55 26.80
C ALA A 435 -32.95 -7.04 26.84
N VAL A 436 -34.17 -7.35 26.37
CA VAL A 436 -34.73 -8.72 26.40
C VAL A 436 -34.03 -9.68 25.42
N LYS A 437 -33.47 -9.17 24.31
CA LYS A 437 -32.72 -10.01 23.35
C LYS A 437 -31.33 -10.38 23.87
N VAL A 438 -30.69 -9.47 24.59
CA VAL A 438 -29.34 -9.66 25.17
C VAL A 438 -29.36 -10.72 26.27
N ASP A 439 -30.38 -10.73 27.13
CA ASP A 439 -30.50 -11.72 28.21
C ASP A 439 -30.74 -13.15 27.69
N ASN A 440 -31.38 -13.30 26.52
CA ASN A 440 -31.59 -14.61 25.89
C ASN A 440 -30.33 -15.20 25.22
N ALA A 441 -29.40 -14.37 24.76
CA ALA A 441 -28.13 -14.82 24.18
C ALA A 441 -27.17 -15.36 25.27
N LEU A 442 -27.14 -14.70 26.43
CA LEU A 442 -26.32 -15.08 27.58
C LEU A 442 -26.72 -16.42 28.22
N ALA A 443 -28.00 -16.79 28.11
CA ALA A 443 -28.49 -18.08 28.57
C ALA A 443 -27.99 -19.26 27.72
N LYS A 444 -27.60 -19.03 26.45
CA LYS A 444 -27.11 -20.09 25.54
C LYS A 444 -25.59 -20.31 25.60
N GLU A 445 -24.82 -19.28 25.95
CA GLU A 445 -23.35 -19.32 25.91
C GLU A 445 -22.74 -19.94 27.18
N ASN A 446 -23.39 -19.78 28.35
CA ASN A 446 -22.92 -20.30 29.64
C ASN A 446 -22.92 -21.83 29.76
N ASP A 447 -23.79 -22.54 29.03
CA ASP A 447 -23.84 -24.01 29.06
C ASP A 447 -22.85 -24.68 28.09
N SER A 448 -22.28 -23.93 27.13
CA SER A 448 -21.58 -24.50 25.98
C SER A 448 -20.05 -24.38 26.03
N GLN A 449 -19.49 -23.39 26.73
CA GLN A 449 -18.05 -23.06 26.64
C GLN A 449 -17.18 -23.52 27.83
N LYS A 450 -17.77 -23.80 29.00
CA LYS A 450 -16.97 -24.15 30.20
C LYS A 450 -16.53 -25.61 30.26
N LEU A 451 -17.25 -26.55 29.64
CA LEU A 451 -16.88 -27.98 29.65
C LEU A 451 -15.91 -28.39 28.54
N THR A 452 -15.87 -27.67 27.42
CA THR A 452 -15.16 -28.10 26.19
C THR A 452 -13.72 -27.63 26.12
N THR A 453 -13.36 -26.54 26.82
CA THR A 453 -12.05 -25.89 26.68
C THR A 453 -11.01 -26.45 27.67
N GLU A 454 -11.40 -26.70 28.93
CA GLU A 454 -10.50 -27.27 29.94
C GLU A 454 -10.20 -28.76 29.72
N VAL A 455 -11.17 -29.52 29.23
CA VAL A 455 -11.00 -30.97 28.96
C VAL A 455 -10.06 -31.18 27.76
N ASN A 456 -10.12 -30.31 26.75
CA ASN A 456 -9.26 -30.41 25.56
C ASN A 456 -7.81 -30.02 25.82
N MET A 457 -7.55 -28.98 26.64
CA MET A 457 -6.17 -28.55 26.92
C MET A 457 -5.43 -29.56 27.80
N ARG A 458 -6.08 -30.12 28.83
CA ARG A 458 -5.46 -31.14 29.68
C ARG A 458 -5.16 -32.45 28.95
N GLN A 459 -5.98 -32.78 27.95
CA GLN A 459 -5.76 -33.97 27.13
C GLN A 459 -4.67 -33.72 26.07
N LYS A 460 -4.65 -32.55 25.41
CA LYS A 460 -3.57 -32.13 24.51
C LYS A 460 -2.21 -32.07 25.20
N LEU A 461 -2.14 -31.61 26.45
CA LEU A 461 -0.88 -31.54 27.21
C LEU A 461 -0.37 -32.93 27.64
N LYS A 462 -1.26 -33.91 27.83
CA LYS A 462 -0.87 -35.31 28.14
C LYS A 462 -0.40 -36.10 26.94
N GLU A 463 -0.86 -35.73 25.75
CA GLU A 463 -0.58 -36.44 24.49
C GLU A 463 0.49 -35.74 23.63
N ALA A 464 0.85 -34.50 23.97
CA ALA A 464 1.87 -33.72 23.25
C ALA A 464 3.27 -34.34 23.42
N SER A 465 4.01 -34.40 22.30
CA SER A 465 5.41 -34.82 22.35
C SER A 465 6.23 -33.80 23.15
N GLU A 466 7.35 -34.24 23.72
CA GLU A 466 8.24 -33.35 24.49
C GLU A 466 8.62 -32.09 23.69
N LYS A 467 8.83 -32.24 22.38
CA LYS A 467 9.10 -31.14 21.45
C LYS A 467 7.96 -30.13 21.38
N ASP A 468 6.70 -30.58 21.39
CA ASP A 468 5.53 -29.71 21.26
C ASP A 468 5.21 -29.00 22.59
N LEU A 469 5.44 -29.67 23.72
CA LEU A 469 5.36 -29.06 25.04
C LEU A 469 6.38 -27.92 25.18
N TRP A 470 7.61 -28.10 24.68
CA TRP A 470 8.63 -27.05 24.68
C TRP A 470 8.29 -25.87 23.79
N ILE A 471 7.64 -26.10 22.65
CA ILE A 471 7.17 -25.03 21.78
C ILE A 471 6.08 -24.22 22.49
N MET A 472 5.13 -24.90 23.14
CA MET A 472 4.07 -24.23 23.92
C MET A 472 4.65 -23.41 25.09
N ILE A 473 5.59 -23.96 25.86
CA ILE A 473 6.23 -23.24 26.98
C ILE A 473 7.03 -22.02 26.49
N ARG A 474 7.76 -22.16 25.37
CA ARG A 474 8.51 -21.05 24.76
C ARG A 474 7.58 -19.94 24.29
N ASP A 475 6.53 -20.30 23.58
CA ASP A 475 5.73 -19.33 22.83
C ASP A 475 4.64 -18.69 23.68
N GLU A 476 4.06 -19.42 24.64
CA GLU A 476 3.00 -18.89 25.50
C GLU A 476 3.53 -18.31 26.81
N TYR A 477 4.54 -18.92 27.46
CA TYR A 477 4.96 -18.52 28.81
C TYR A 477 6.24 -17.68 28.85
N LEU A 478 7.25 -18.02 28.06
CA LEU A 478 8.55 -17.31 28.11
C LEU A 478 8.55 -16.01 27.31
N LYS A 479 7.70 -15.92 26.29
CA LYS A 479 7.59 -14.75 25.41
C LYS A 479 6.95 -13.55 26.11
N GLU A 480 6.08 -13.78 27.10
CA GLU A 480 5.49 -12.72 27.93
C GLU A 480 6.47 -12.15 28.96
N LEU A 481 7.51 -12.89 29.32
CA LEU A 481 8.41 -12.52 30.42
C LEU A 481 9.61 -11.64 29.99
N PHE A 482 9.95 -11.55 28.70
CA PHE A 482 11.15 -10.82 28.24
C PHE A 482 10.98 -10.10 26.90
N ASN A 483 11.22 -8.78 26.88
CA ASN A 483 10.97 -7.90 25.73
C ASN A 483 12.14 -7.72 24.75
N ASN A 484 13.31 -8.35 24.99
CA ASN A 484 14.50 -8.15 24.16
C ASN A 484 14.96 -9.46 23.46
N PRO A 485 15.10 -9.50 22.12
CA PRO A 485 15.46 -10.71 21.36
C PRO A 485 16.77 -11.39 21.77
N GLU A 486 17.75 -10.61 22.25
CA GLU A 486 19.05 -11.14 22.68
C GLU A 486 18.96 -11.92 24.01
N GLU A 487 18.07 -11.50 24.91
CA GLU A 487 17.77 -12.18 26.18
C GLU A 487 16.95 -13.46 25.94
N LEU A 488 16.08 -13.45 24.93
CA LEU A 488 15.35 -14.62 24.44
C LEU A 488 16.31 -15.73 23.96
N VAL A 489 17.38 -15.36 23.25
CA VAL A 489 18.41 -16.31 22.79
C VAL A 489 19.28 -16.81 23.95
N ALA A 490 19.56 -15.96 24.95
CA ALA A 490 20.32 -16.35 26.14
C ALA A 490 19.52 -17.29 27.06
N GLY A 491 18.25 -16.97 27.32
CA GLY A 491 17.32 -17.78 28.10
C GLY A 491 17.01 -19.13 27.44
N ALA A 492 16.82 -19.14 26.11
CA ALA A 492 16.63 -20.37 25.35
C ALA A 492 17.88 -21.27 25.34
N LYS A 493 19.09 -20.70 25.30
CA LYS A 493 20.35 -21.47 25.41
C LYS A 493 20.54 -22.05 26.82
N LEU A 494 20.13 -21.33 27.86
CA LEU A 494 20.19 -21.77 29.26
C LEU A 494 19.19 -22.90 29.54
N LEU A 495 17.93 -22.74 29.12
CA LEU A 495 16.87 -23.75 29.25
C LEU A 495 17.13 -24.99 28.41
N LYS A 496 17.68 -24.84 27.19
CA LYS A 496 18.10 -25.97 26.35
C LYS A 496 19.22 -26.79 26.99
N LYS A 497 20.16 -26.13 27.69
CA LYS A 497 21.24 -26.82 28.41
C LYS A 497 20.72 -27.51 29.69
N LEU A 498 19.77 -26.89 30.39
CA LEU A 498 19.07 -27.49 31.54
C LEU A 498 18.22 -28.71 31.13
N SER A 499 17.54 -28.63 29.99
CA SER A 499 16.69 -29.71 29.50
C SER A 499 17.47 -30.90 28.92
N LEU A 500 18.59 -30.64 28.22
CA LEU A 500 19.43 -31.71 27.64
C LEU A 500 20.31 -32.41 28.68
N GLU A 501 20.67 -31.74 29.78
CA GLU A 501 21.56 -32.32 30.79
C GLU A 501 20.84 -32.83 32.06
N LEU A 502 19.55 -32.52 32.31
CA LEU A 502 18.88 -32.84 33.60
C LEU A 502 17.44 -33.40 33.52
N GLY A 503 16.78 -33.37 32.36
CA GLY A 503 15.62 -34.22 32.06
C GLY A 503 14.38 -34.20 32.98
N LEU A 504 14.06 -33.15 33.77
CA LEU A 504 12.93 -33.23 34.71
C LEU A 504 12.23 -31.89 35.02
N LEU A 505 10.90 -31.93 34.91
CA LEU A 505 9.89 -30.99 35.38
C LEU A 505 9.60 -31.22 36.89
N LEU A 506 9.51 -30.18 37.73
CA LEU A 506 8.99 -30.26 39.11
C LEU A 506 7.54 -29.75 39.18
N THR A 507 6.73 -30.26 40.12
CA THR A 507 5.38 -29.75 40.37
C THR A 507 5.38 -28.50 41.26
N GLU A 508 4.32 -27.68 41.18
CA GLU A 508 4.18 -26.41 41.91
C GLU A 508 4.25 -26.59 43.44
N SER A 509 3.61 -27.65 43.96
CA SER A 509 3.67 -28.05 45.37
C SER A 509 5.10 -28.40 45.82
N GLU A 510 5.85 -29.11 44.98
CA GLU A 510 7.24 -29.52 45.27
C GLU A 510 8.17 -28.32 45.23
N SER A 511 7.98 -27.42 44.25
CA SER A 511 8.72 -26.16 44.15
C SER A 511 8.47 -25.24 45.35
N THR A 512 7.22 -25.16 45.81
CA THR A 512 6.80 -24.33 46.95
C THR A 512 7.30 -24.91 48.28
N THR A 513 7.29 -26.23 48.43
CA THR A 513 7.80 -26.91 49.62
C THR A 513 9.31 -26.78 49.73
N LEU A 514 10.04 -26.91 48.61
CA LEU A 514 11.48 -26.65 48.55
C LEU A 514 11.80 -25.20 48.88
N LEU A 515 11.01 -24.27 48.37
CA LEU A 515 11.16 -22.84 48.58
C LEU A 515 11.05 -22.45 50.06
N ILE A 516 9.97 -22.89 50.72
CA ILE A 516 9.72 -22.60 52.14
C ILE A 516 10.83 -23.21 53.01
N ALA A 517 11.27 -24.43 52.71
CA ALA A 517 12.32 -25.10 53.48
C ALA A 517 13.68 -24.39 53.37
N GLU A 518 14.01 -23.80 52.23
CA GLU A 518 15.31 -23.16 52.00
C GLU A 518 15.32 -21.68 52.43
N LEU A 519 14.22 -20.95 52.25
CA LEU A 519 14.05 -19.60 52.83
C LEU A 519 14.16 -19.64 54.36
N GLY A 520 13.63 -20.70 54.99
CA GLY A 520 13.77 -20.93 56.43
C GLY A 520 15.23 -21.12 56.90
N LYS A 521 16.12 -21.67 56.06
CA LYS A 521 17.54 -21.89 56.42
C LYS A 521 18.36 -20.61 56.42
N ILE A 522 17.96 -19.61 55.64
CA ILE A 522 18.63 -18.29 55.56
C ILE A 522 17.89 -17.21 56.38
N GLY A 523 16.91 -17.59 57.19
CA GLY A 523 16.23 -16.71 58.14
C GLY A 523 15.23 -15.73 57.52
N LEU A 524 14.88 -15.90 56.25
CA LEU A 524 13.92 -15.04 55.55
C LEU A 524 12.51 -15.62 55.68
N LYS A 525 11.57 -14.82 56.18
CA LYS A 525 10.14 -15.15 56.12
C LYS A 525 9.60 -14.64 54.79
N ALA A 526 8.87 -15.49 54.07
CA ALA A 526 8.16 -15.09 52.87
C ALA A 526 7.06 -14.08 53.25
N SER A 527 7.35 -12.80 53.11
CA SER A 527 6.35 -11.74 53.04
C SER A 527 6.51 -11.02 51.70
N ASP A 528 5.39 -10.55 51.14
CA ASP A 528 5.22 -10.17 49.74
C ASP A 528 6.11 -9.03 49.21
N ASP A 529 6.84 -8.32 50.08
CA ASP A 529 7.54 -7.09 49.70
C ASP A 529 8.87 -7.28 48.95
N ASN A 530 9.28 -8.51 48.60
CA ASN A 530 10.50 -8.69 47.81
C ASN A 530 10.51 -9.92 46.90
N LYS A 531 9.46 -10.04 46.07
CA LYS A 531 9.24 -11.16 45.13
C LYS A 531 10.42 -11.41 44.18
N GLU A 532 11.08 -10.36 43.69
CA GLU A 532 12.20 -10.48 42.74
C GLU A 532 13.46 -11.10 43.37
N ASP A 533 13.78 -10.70 44.60
CA ASP A 533 14.91 -11.28 45.35
C ASP A 533 14.61 -12.71 45.81
N ILE A 534 13.33 -13.01 46.08
CA ILE A 534 12.88 -14.37 46.33
C ILE A 534 13.12 -15.20 45.07
N ASP A 535 12.61 -14.81 43.91
CA ASP A 535 12.74 -15.50 42.62
C ASP A 535 14.21 -15.75 42.23
N LYS A 536 15.08 -14.75 42.40
CA LYS A 536 16.53 -14.89 42.19
C LYS A 536 17.18 -15.91 43.12
N ASN A 537 16.76 -15.96 44.38
CA ASN A 537 17.27 -16.93 45.35
C ASN A 537 16.70 -18.34 45.11
N ILE A 538 15.45 -18.48 44.66
CA ILE A 538 14.87 -19.76 44.22
C ILE A 538 15.75 -20.38 43.14
N CYS A 539 16.07 -19.60 42.11
CA CYS A 539 16.93 -20.06 41.03
C CYS A 539 18.28 -20.52 41.59
N LYS A 540 18.96 -19.73 42.42
CA LYS A 540 20.27 -20.09 43.00
C LYS A 540 20.25 -21.38 43.84
N ILE A 541 19.19 -21.59 44.61
CA ILE A 541 19.02 -22.77 45.47
C ILE A 541 18.76 -24.02 44.62
N ILE A 542 17.88 -23.92 43.62
CA ILE A 542 17.63 -24.99 42.64
C ILE A 542 18.95 -25.34 41.93
N PHE A 543 19.73 -24.34 41.51
CA PHE A 543 21.04 -24.53 40.89
C PHE A 543 22.07 -25.22 41.81
N THR A 544 22.09 -24.90 43.11
CA THR A 544 23.06 -25.49 44.06
C THR A 544 22.73 -26.95 44.36
N ARG A 545 21.44 -27.29 44.55
CA ARG A 545 21.01 -28.68 44.75
C ARG A 545 21.23 -29.58 43.52
N LEU A 546 21.03 -29.04 42.32
CA LEU A 546 21.32 -29.77 41.08
C LEU A 546 22.82 -29.98 40.87
N LYS A 547 23.68 -29.14 41.47
CA LYS A 547 25.14 -29.28 41.46
C LYS A 547 25.62 -30.40 42.38
N ASP A 548 25.07 -30.51 43.59
CA ASP A 548 25.45 -31.54 44.57
C ASP A 548 24.98 -32.95 44.16
N GLN A 549 23.88 -33.08 43.40
CA GLN A 549 23.39 -34.37 42.89
C GLN A 549 24.22 -34.95 41.73
N ARG A 550 25.11 -34.17 41.11
CA ARG A 550 26.05 -34.66 40.08
C ARG A 550 27.27 -35.39 40.62
N GLU A 551 27.60 -35.25 41.91
CA GLU A 551 28.76 -35.93 42.50
C GLU A 551 28.46 -37.40 42.90
N PHE A 552 27.23 -37.89 42.67
CA PHE A 552 26.81 -39.27 42.97
C PHE A 552 26.52 -40.15 41.74
N HIS A 553 26.82 -39.69 40.53
CA HIS A 553 26.70 -40.49 39.30
C HIS A 553 28.00 -40.61 38.52
#